data_AF-A0A378QV64-F1
#
_entry.id   AF-A0A378QV64-F1
#
_cell.length_a   1.000
_cell.length_b   1.000
_cell.length_c   1.000
_cell.angle_alpha   90.00
_cell.angle_beta   90.00
_cell.angle_gamma   90.00
#
_symmetry.space_group_name_H-M   'P 1'
#
loop_
_entity.id
_entity.type
_entity.pdbx_description
1 polymer ?
#
loop_
_entity_poly.entity_id
_entity_poly.type
_entity_poly.pdbx_seq_one_letter_code
_entity_poly.pdbx_strand_id
1 'polypeptide(L)'
;MAGLKNIVGGELVAYTELLEEARQEALERMIDKAHAMGADAVVGVRFSTSNVAVGASEIFVYGTAVKAVRNAPFENTQQPPAFNPTSFE
;
A
#
# COMPACT_ATOMS: atom_id res chain seq x y z
N MET A 1 32.86 -25.76 -9.22
CA MET A 1 31.93 -26.40 -8.27
C MET A 1 32.49 -26.25 -6.86
N ALA A 2 32.08 -25.21 -6.15
CA ALA A 2 32.25 -25.04 -4.71
C ALA A 2 30.92 -24.38 -4.29
N GLY A 3 29.98 -25.05 -3.66
CA GLY A 3 30.11 -26.11 -2.67
C GLY A 3 29.45 -25.61 -1.38
N LEU A 4 28.19 -25.19 -1.47
CA LEU A 4 27.11 -25.33 -0.48
C LEU A 4 27.53 -25.48 1.01
N LYS A 5 28.35 -24.57 1.54
CA LYS A 5 28.82 -24.64 2.94
C LYS A 5 28.64 -23.36 3.77
N ASN A 6 28.16 -22.26 3.19
CA ASN A 6 27.80 -21.06 3.96
C ASN A 6 26.28 -20.98 4.27
N ILE A 7 25.49 -21.97 3.85
CA ILE A 7 24.03 -21.99 3.85
C ILE A 7 23.47 -22.50 5.19
N VAL A 8 23.72 -21.80 6.30
CA VAL A 8 22.99 -22.07 7.56
C VAL A 8 22.55 -20.73 8.18
N GLY A 9 21.47 -20.17 7.63
CA GLY A 9 20.66 -19.12 8.26
C GLY A 9 21.15 -17.67 8.12
N GLY A 10 22.42 -17.37 8.41
CA GLY A 10 22.89 -15.99 8.56
C GLY A 10 22.81 -15.13 7.28
N GLU A 11 23.25 -15.67 6.14
CA GLU A 11 23.22 -14.97 4.85
C GLU A 11 21.79 -14.69 4.37
N LEU A 12 20.86 -15.62 4.62
CA LEU A 12 19.45 -15.45 4.29
C LEU A 12 18.76 -14.42 5.18
N VAL A 13 19.13 -14.36 6.46
CA VAL A 13 18.61 -13.35 7.40
C VAL A 13 19.09 -11.96 6.98
N ALA A 14 20.40 -11.78 6.75
CA ALA A 14 20.95 -10.51 6.29
C ALA A 14 20.36 -10.06 4.95
N TYR A 15 20.12 -10.99 4.02
CA TYR A 15 19.43 -10.70 2.76
C TYR A 15 17.97 -10.29 2.96
N THR A 16 17.27 -10.92 3.90
CA THR A 16 15.89 -10.57 4.25
C THR A 16 15.82 -9.18 4.88
N GLU A 17 16.73 -8.86 5.79
CA GLU A 17 16.85 -7.54 6.41
C GLU A 17 17.12 -6.46 5.35
N LEU A 18 18.04 -6.72 4.42
CA LEU A 18 18.34 -5.80 3.33
C LEU A 18 17.13 -5.54 2.42
N LEU A 19 16.35 -6.58 2.11
CA LEU A 19 15.11 -6.41 1.33
C LEU A 19 14.05 -5.60 2.10
N GLU A 20 13.97 -5.77 3.41
CA GLU A 20 13.03 -5.02 4.25
C GLU A 20 13.43 -3.55 4.36
N GLU A 21 14.71 -3.26 4.54
CA GLU A 21 15.25 -1.89 4.50
C GLU A 21 15.00 -1.22 3.14
N ALA A 22 15.30 -1.91 2.04
CA ALA A 22 15.06 -1.41 0.69
C ALA A 22 13.56 -1.16 0.43
N ARG A 23 12.68 -2.01 0.95
CA ARG A 23 11.23 -1.84 0.87
C ARG A 23 10.77 -0.59 1.62
N GLN A 24 11.31 -0.37 2.81
CA GLN A 24 11.00 0.80 3.64
C GLN A 24 11.47 2.09 2.96
N GLU A 25 12.69 2.11 2.44
CA GLU A 25 13.24 3.27 1.74
C GLU A 25 12.43 3.62 0.48
N ALA A 26 12.02 2.61 -0.30
CA ALA A 26 11.19 2.82 -1.48
C ALA A 26 9.80 3.38 -1.14
N LEU A 27 9.22 2.93 -0.01
CA LEU A 27 7.95 3.46 0.50
C LEU A 27 8.08 4.92 0.95
N GLU A 28 9.12 5.24 1.71
CA GLU A 28 9.40 6.62 2.17
C GLU A 28 9.57 7.58 0.99
N ARG A 29 10.36 7.19 -0.02
CA ARG A 29 10.53 7.97 -1.25
C ARG A 29 9.20 8.19 -2.01
N MET A 30 8.28 7.23 -1.97
CA MET A 30 6.94 7.40 -2.56
C MET A 30 6.09 8.39 -1.74
N ILE A 31 6.13 8.29 -0.41
CA ILE A 31 5.41 9.18 0.50
C ILE A 31 5.91 10.61 0.36
N ASP A 32 7.22 10.83 0.32
CA ASP A 32 7.83 12.15 0.15
C ASP A 32 7.38 12.82 -1.15
N LYS A 33 7.32 12.05 -2.24
CA LYS A 33 6.78 12.52 -3.52
C LYS A 33 5.31 12.89 -3.41
N ALA A 34 4.49 12.07 -2.74
CA ALA A 34 3.07 12.37 -2.54
C ALA A 34 2.88 13.64 -1.70
N HIS A 35 3.65 13.82 -0.62
CA HIS A 35 3.65 15.03 0.18
C HIS A 35 4.07 16.26 -0.62
N ALA A 36 5.12 16.16 -1.45
CA ALA A 36 5.56 17.24 -2.34
C ALA A 36 4.48 17.63 -3.36
N MET A 37 3.57 16.71 -3.71
CA MET A 37 2.38 16.97 -4.55
C MET A 37 1.19 17.55 -3.78
N GLY A 38 1.28 17.71 -2.46
CA GLY A 38 0.21 18.21 -1.60
C GLY A 38 -0.90 17.18 -1.31
N ALA A 39 -0.61 15.90 -1.52
CA ALA A 39 -1.50 14.80 -1.15
C ALA A 39 -1.43 14.51 0.36
N ASP A 40 -2.54 14.01 0.92
CA ASP A 40 -2.65 13.57 2.31
C ASP A 40 -2.82 12.04 2.44
N ALA A 41 -2.93 11.35 1.32
CA ALA A 41 -2.96 9.89 1.25
C ALA A 41 -2.41 9.38 -0.09
N VAL A 42 -1.95 8.12 -0.08
CA VAL A 42 -1.64 7.34 -1.28
C VAL A 42 -2.54 6.11 -1.28
N VAL A 43 -3.35 5.95 -2.33
CA VAL A 43 -4.28 4.81 -2.48
C VAL A 43 -3.80 3.86 -3.57
N GLY A 44 -4.23 2.61 -3.49
CA GLY A 44 -3.87 1.60 -4.48
C GLY A 44 -2.36 1.29 -4.52
N VAL A 45 -1.68 1.36 -3.37
CA VAL A 45 -0.25 1.07 -3.24
C VAL A 45 0.04 -0.36 -3.69
N ARG A 46 1.07 -0.53 -4.52
CA ARG A 46 1.55 -1.82 -5.01
C ARG A 46 3.05 -1.90 -4.91
N PHE A 47 3.53 -3.09 -4.53
CA PHE A 47 4.93 -3.47 -4.58
C PHE A 47 5.16 -4.36 -5.80
N SER A 48 6.25 -4.12 -6.51
CA SER A 48 6.72 -4.99 -7.58
C SER A 48 8.20 -5.26 -7.39
N THR A 49 8.61 -6.50 -7.56
CA THR A 49 10.01 -6.90 -7.45
C THR A 49 10.48 -7.52 -8.75
N SER A 50 11.74 -7.28 -9.11
CA SER A 50 12.38 -7.86 -10.30
C SER A 50 13.80 -8.27 -9.97
N ASN A 51 14.26 -9.39 -10.52
CA ASN A 51 15.67 -9.77 -10.44
C ASN A 51 16.44 -9.06 -11.55
N VAL A 52 17.29 -8.11 -11.16
CA VAL A 52 18.07 -7.29 -12.10
C VAL A 52 19.43 -7.89 -12.42
N ALA A 53 20.00 -8.70 -11.51
CA ALA A 53 21.19 -9.51 -11.74
C ALA A 53 21.26 -10.69 -10.76
N VAL A 54 22.26 -11.57 -10.94
CA VAL A 54 22.52 -12.64 -9.97
C VAL A 54 22.85 -12.02 -8.61
N GLY A 55 22.01 -12.27 -7.60
CA GLY A 55 22.17 -11.70 -6.26
C GLY A 55 21.72 -10.24 -6.12
N ALA A 56 21.06 -9.66 -7.12
CA ALA A 56 20.51 -8.32 -7.04
C ALA A 56 19.03 -8.29 -7.45
N SER A 57 18.18 -7.80 -6.55
CA SER A 57 16.76 -7.59 -6.78
C SER A 57 16.43 -6.11 -6.66
N GLU A 58 15.49 -5.65 -7.48
CA GLU A 58 14.92 -4.32 -7.44
C GLU A 58 13.54 -4.37 -6.78
N ILE A 59 13.21 -3.33 -6.02
CA ILE A 59 11.90 -3.12 -5.40
C ILE A 59 11.32 -1.81 -5.91
N PHE A 60 10.16 -1.88 -6.55
CA PHE A 60 9.36 -0.74 -6.96
C PHE A 60 8.12 -0.61 -6.08
N VAL A 61 7.80 0.63 -5.71
CA VAL A 61 6.57 0.99 -4.99
C VAL A 61 5.88 2.12 -5.74
N TYR A 62 4.59 1.96 -5.99
CA TYR A 62 3.78 2.98 -6.66
C TYR A 62 2.33 2.96 -6.17
N GLY A 63 1.63 4.08 -6.37
CA GLY A 63 0.23 4.25 -6.02
C GLY A 63 -0.29 5.60 -6.52
N THR A 64 -1.51 5.94 -6.15
CA THR A 64 -2.16 7.19 -6.54
C THR A 64 -2.19 8.16 -5.37
N ALA A 65 -1.50 9.29 -5.49
CA ALA A 65 -1.56 10.38 -4.53
C ALA A 65 -2.93 11.09 -4.60
N VAL A 66 -3.60 11.25 -3.47
CA VAL A 66 -4.95 11.83 -3.39
C VAL A 66 -5.07 12.83 -2.25
N LYS A 67 -6.12 13.65 -2.31
CA LYS A 67 -6.58 14.48 -1.21
C LYS A 67 -7.91 13.95 -0.68
N ALA A 68 -7.91 13.39 0.52
CA ALA A 68 -9.09 12.78 1.10
C ALA A 68 -10.07 13.84 1.59
N VAL A 69 -11.30 13.78 1.09
CA VAL A 69 -12.41 14.59 1.62
C VAL A 69 -13.23 13.71 2.54
N ARG A 70 -13.44 14.15 3.78
CA ARG A 70 -14.37 13.50 4.69
C ARG A 70 -15.78 13.65 4.11
N ASN A 71 -16.36 12.55 3.66
CA ASN A 71 -17.79 12.54 3.38
C ASN A 71 -18.54 12.46 4.71
N ALA A 72 -19.58 13.29 4.86
CA ALA A 72 -20.54 13.12 5.96
C ALA A 72 -21.15 11.71 5.88
N PRO A 73 -21.70 11.18 6.99
CA PRO A 73 -22.44 9.92 6.94
C PRO A 73 -23.44 9.98 5.79
N PHE A 74 -23.48 8.92 4.98
CA PHE A 74 -24.51 8.77 3.97
C PHE A 74 -25.85 8.63 4.68
N GLU A 75 -26.53 9.76 4.90
CA GLU A 75 -27.90 9.77 5.40
C GLU A 75 -28.77 9.28 4.24
N ASN A 76 -29.21 8.04 4.33
CA ASN A 76 -30.02 7.41 3.30
C ASN A 76 -31.40 8.07 3.29
N THR A 77 -31.54 9.17 2.55
CA THR A 77 -32.81 9.89 2.39
C THR A 77 -33.83 9.13 1.55
N GLN A 78 -33.50 7.91 1.09
CA GLN A 78 -34.42 7.02 0.38
C GLN A 78 -35.18 6.07 1.30
N GLN A 79 -35.22 6.32 2.61
CA GLN A 79 -36.20 5.65 3.47
C GLN A 79 -37.59 5.94 2.89
N PRO A 80 -38.34 4.95 2.40
CA PRO A 80 -39.70 5.19 1.93
C PRO A 80 -40.51 5.78 3.09
N PRO A 81 -41.45 6.70 2.81
CA PRO A 81 -42.28 7.27 3.87
C PRO A 81 -42.86 6.13 4.70
N ALA A 82 -42.79 6.28 6.03
CA ALA A 82 -43.40 5.32 6.93
C ALA A 82 -44.87 5.13 6.51
N PHE A 83 -45.29 3.87 6.36
CA PHE A 83 -46.67 3.55 6.04
C PHE A 83 -47.59 4.22 7.07
N ASN A 84 -48.47 5.11 6.61
CA ASN A 84 -49.45 5.77 7.46
C ASN A 84 -50.79 5.02 7.39
N PRO A 85 -51.19 4.24 8.41
CA PRO A 85 -52.44 3.48 8.37
C PRO A 85 -53.69 4.38 8.39
N THR A 86 -53.58 5.64 8.83
CA THR A 86 -54.73 6.56 8.93
C THR A 86 -55.03 7.31 7.63
N SER A 87 -54.23 7.16 6.57
CA SER A 87 -54.51 7.78 5.26
C SER A 87 -55.57 7.04 4.44
N PHE A 88 -56.20 6.01 5.01
CA PHE A 88 -57.25 5.20 4.39
C PHE A 88 -58.64 5.46 5.01
N GLU A 89 -58.79 6.50 5.83
CA GLU A 89 -60.07 6.96 6.40
C GLU A 89 -60.64 8.18 5.66
#